data_AF-A0A7X5N4K5-F1
#
_entry.id   AF-A0A7X5N4K5-F1
#
_cell.length_a   1.000
_cell.length_b   1.000
_cell.length_c   1.000
_cell.angle_alpha   90.00
_cell.angle_beta   90.00
_cell.angle_gamma   90.00
#
_symmetry.space_group_name_H-M   'P 1'
#
loop_
_entity.id
_entity.type
_entity.pdbx_description
1 polymer ?
#
loop_
_entity_poly.entity_id
_entity_poly.type
_entity_poly.pdbx_seq_one_letter_code
_entity_poly.pdbx_strand_id
1 'polypeptide(L)'
;HGGQDPGAMGPTGKREKDVTLAVGRELARQINATPGMKAYLTRDTDVFIPLPMRAQKARAAKADIFISIHADAAENRSATGSS
;
A
#
# COMPACT_ATOMS: atom_id res chain seq x y z
N HIS A 1 3.43 4.22 4.01
CA HIS A 1 3.93 3.86 5.36
C HIS A 1 4.81 2.62 5.30
N GLY A 2 5.29 2.14 6.44
CA GLY A 2 6.18 0.99 6.61
C GLY A 2 7.38 1.32 7.50
N GLY A 3 7.92 0.33 8.20
CA GLY A 3 9.02 0.50 9.15
C GLY A 3 8.66 1.47 10.26
N GLN A 4 9.47 2.53 10.41
CA GLN A 4 9.30 3.58 11.42
C GLN A 4 8.04 4.43 11.25
N ASP A 5 7.43 4.42 10.08
CA ASP A 5 6.23 5.19 9.76
C ASP A 5 5.00 4.26 9.83
N PRO A 6 4.20 4.31 10.91
CA PRO A 6 3.04 3.43 11.09
C PRO A 6 1.84 3.80 10.21
N GLY A 7 1.80 5.03 9.68
CA GLY A 7 0.58 5.65 9.15
C GLY A 7 -0.47 5.88 10.23
N ALA A 8 -1.74 5.94 9.83
CA ALA A 8 -2.86 6.06 10.74
C ALA A 8 -2.92 4.90 11.75
N MET A 9 -3.39 5.19 12.96
CA MET A 9 -3.64 4.20 14.01
C MET A 9 -5.13 4.18 14.36
N GLY A 10 -5.74 3.00 14.21
CA GLY A 10 -7.14 2.79 14.54
C GLY A 10 -7.38 2.65 16.05
N PRO A 11 -8.65 2.69 16.50
CA PRO A 11 -9.01 2.65 17.93
C PRO A 11 -8.51 1.43 18.70
N THR A 12 -8.29 0.31 18.00
CA THR A 12 -7.79 -0.96 18.56
C THR A 12 -6.27 -1.12 18.44
N GLY A 13 -5.55 -0.05 18.07
CA GLY A 13 -4.10 -0.08 17.85
C GLY A 13 -3.66 -0.67 16.51
N LYS A 14 -4.60 -1.01 15.62
CA LYS A 14 -4.28 -1.42 14.24
C LYS A 14 -3.56 -0.29 13.51
N ARG A 15 -2.46 -0.60 12.83
CA ARG A 15 -1.64 0.37 12.10
C ARG A 15 -1.90 0.24 10.62
N GLU A 16 -2.07 1.38 9.96
CA GLU A 16 -2.30 1.46 8.51
C GLU A 16 -1.22 0.72 7.71
N LYS A 17 0.05 0.79 8.13
CA LYS A 17 1.14 0.08 7.45
C LYS A 17 0.93 -1.44 7.35
N ASP A 18 0.29 -2.04 8.35
CA ASP A 18 0.04 -3.48 8.42
C ASP A 18 -1.13 -3.84 7.51
N VAL A 19 -2.19 -3.04 7.55
CA VAL A 19 -3.38 -3.18 6.69
C VAL A 19 -3.00 -3.04 5.22
N THR A 20 -2.32 -1.96 4.86
CA THR A 20 -1.90 -1.68 3.48
C THR A 20 -0.93 -2.73 2.92
N LEU A 21 -0.07 -3.34 3.77
CA LEU A 21 0.79 -4.45 3.35
C LEU A 21 -0.02 -5.70 3.02
N ALA A 22 -0.98 -6.05 3.89
CA ALA A 22 -1.84 -7.20 3.70
C ALA A 22 -2.69 -7.05 2.42
N VAL A 23 -3.33 -5.90 2.22
CA VAL A 23 -4.10 -5.61 1.01
C VAL A 23 -3.21 -5.62 -0.24
N GLY A 24 -2.03 -4.99 -0.17
CA GLY A 24 -1.09 -4.96 -1.29
C GLY A 24 -0.63 -6.36 -1.73
N ARG A 25 -0.34 -7.25 -0.78
CA ARG A 25 0.03 -8.65 -1.07
C ARG A 25 -1.11 -9.43 -1.71
N GLU A 26 -2.33 -9.28 -1.18
CA GLU A 26 -3.49 -9.97 -1.73
C GLU A 26 -3.81 -9.47 -3.15
N LEU A 27 -3.75 -8.16 -3.39
CA LEU A 27 -3.91 -7.59 -4.73
C LEU A 27 -2.83 -8.12 -5.69
N ALA A 28 -1.56 -8.13 -5.26
CA ALA A 28 -0.48 -8.66 -6.09
C ALA A 28 -0.66 -10.15 -6.41
N ARG A 29 -1.13 -10.95 -5.45
CA ARG A 29 -1.46 -12.38 -5.65
C ARG A 29 -2.54 -12.54 -6.73
N GLN A 30 -3.61 -11.76 -6.66
CA GLN A 30 -4.69 -11.80 -7.64
C GLN A 30 -4.21 -11.34 -9.03
N ILE A 31 -3.47 -10.24 -9.12
CA ILE A 31 -2.89 -9.74 -10.39
C ILE A 31 -1.98 -10.78 -11.02
N ASN A 32 -1.07 -11.39 -10.24
CA ASN A 32 -0.14 -12.40 -10.74
C ASN A 32 -0.83 -13.72 -11.13
N ALA A 33 -2.05 -13.98 -10.66
CA ALA A 33 -2.86 -15.12 -11.09
C ALA A 33 -3.61 -14.85 -12.41
N THR A 34 -3.68 -13.59 -12.86
CA THR A 34 -4.36 -13.22 -14.10
C THR A 34 -3.40 -13.30 -15.30
N PRO A 35 -3.71 -14.10 -16.34
CA PRO A 35 -2.86 -14.20 -17.53
C PRO A 35 -2.59 -12.85 -18.19
N GLY A 36 -1.33 -12.61 -18.56
CA GLY A 36 -0.90 -11.37 -19.20
C GLY A 36 -0.67 -10.18 -18.25
N MET A 37 -0.89 -10.35 -16.95
CA MET A 37 -0.63 -9.32 -15.94
C MET A 37 0.56 -9.68 -15.04
N LYS A 38 1.19 -8.65 -14.45
CA LYS A 38 2.27 -8.81 -13.48
C LYS A 38 2.27 -7.68 -12.46
N ALA A 39 2.33 -8.03 -11.18
CA ALA A 39 2.43 -7.07 -10.09
C ALA A 39 3.89 -6.86 -9.64
N TYR A 40 4.21 -5.62 -9.29
CA TYR A 40 5.43 -5.24 -8.59
C TYR A 40 5.07 -4.46 -7.33
N LEU A 41 5.58 -4.90 -6.18
CA LEU A 41 5.36 -4.21 -4.91
C LEU A 41 6.48 -3.21 -4.63
N THR A 42 6.12 -2.01 -4.15
CA THR A 42 7.11 -1.03 -3.69
C THR A 42 7.82 -1.48 -2.41
N ARG A 43 7.15 -2.32 -1.60
CA ARG A 43 7.67 -3.08 -0.46
C ARG A 43 6.88 -4.39 -0.30
N ASP A 44 7.56 -5.45 0.14
CA ASP A 44 6.92 -6.72 0.52
C ASP A 44 7.31 -7.15 1.95
N THR A 45 7.81 -6.21 2.74
CA THR A 45 8.12 -6.36 4.17
C THR A 45 7.75 -5.08 4.90
N ASP A 46 7.83 -5.09 6.23
CA ASP A 46 7.61 -3.90 7.05
C ASP A 46 8.84 -2.98 7.04
N VAL A 47 9.05 -2.29 5.91
CA VAL A 47 10.16 -1.35 5.71
C VAL A 47 9.65 0.00 5.23
N PHE A 48 10.34 1.05 5.67
CA PHE A 48 10.06 2.40 5.20
C PHE A 48 10.65 2.62 3.80
N ILE A 49 9.81 3.08 2.86
CA ILE A 49 10.25 3.49 1.52
C ILE A 49 9.89 4.98 1.32
N PRO A 50 10.88 5.88 1.12
CA PRO A 50 10.64 7.29 0.83
C PRO A 50 9.74 7.50 -0.39
N LEU A 51 8.90 8.53 -0.38
CA LEU A 51 7.92 8.78 -1.46
C LEU A 51 8.56 8.83 -2.87
N PRO A 52 9.69 9.54 -3.11
CA PRO A 52 10.31 9.57 -4.44
C PRO A 52 10.79 8.19 -4.90
N MET A 53 11.27 7.36 -3.98
CA MET A 53 11.75 6.00 -4.25
C MET A 53 10.61 5.09 -4.74
N ARG A 54 9.38 5.30 -4.25
CA ARG A 54 8.20 4.52 -4.71
C ARG A 54 7.93 4.75 -6.19
N ALA A 55 7.95 6.01 -6.61
CA ALA A 55 7.77 6.37 -8.02
C ALA A 55 8.94 5.91 -8.90
N GLN A 56 10.18 5.95 -8.38
CA GLN A 56 11.35 5.41 -9.09
C GLN A 56 11.24 3.90 -9.32
N LYS A 57 10.80 3.13 -8.31
CA LYS A 57 10.56 1.68 -8.46
C LYS A 57 9.54 1.37 -9.55
N ALA A 58 8.44 2.12 -9.60
CA ALA A 58 7.42 1.95 -10.63
C ALA A 58 7.95 2.21 -12.04
N ARG A 59 8.72 3.30 -12.23
CA ARG A 59 9.38 3.62 -13.50
C ARG A 59 10.40 2.57 -13.91
N ALA A 60 11.23 2.10 -12.97
CA ALA A 60 12.22 1.07 -13.23
C ALA A 60 11.58 -0.27 -13.65
N ALA A 61 10.43 -0.60 -13.08
CA ALA A 61 9.64 -1.77 -13.48
C ALA A 61 8.90 -1.59 -14.82
N LYS A 62 8.94 -0.39 -15.42
CA LYS A 62 8.13 -0.01 -16.60
C LYS A 62 6.64 -0.30 -16.39
N ALA A 63 6.13 -0.01 -15.18
CA ALA A 63 4.74 -0.29 -14.85
C ALA A 63 3.80 0.61 -15.66
N ASP A 64 2.75 0.01 -16.23
CA ASP A 64 1.70 0.74 -16.95
C ASP A 64 0.77 1.51 -16.00
N ILE A 65 0.56 0.97 -14.80
CA ILE A 65 -0.32 1.53 -13.76
C ILE A 65 0.42 1.55 -12.42
N PHE A 66 0.23 2.63 -11.66
CA PHE A 66 0.68 2.75 -10.28
C PHE A 66 -0.51 2.94 -9.34
N ILE A 67 -0.66 2.03 -8.37
CA ILE A 67 -1.71 2.08 -7.34
C ILE A 67 -1.04 2.28 -5.98
N SER A 68 -1.36 3.38 -5.30
CA SER A 68 -0.99 3.58 -3.89
C SER A 68 -2.17 3.20 -3.02
N ILE A 69 -1.95 2.29 -2.05
CA ILE A 69 -2.99 1.80 -1.15
C ILE A 69 -2.79 2.46 0.22
N HIS A 70 -3.85 3.07 0.73
CA HIS A 70 -3.89 3.77 2.01
C HIS A 70 -5.12 3.34 2.81
N ALA A 71 -5.04 3.51 4.12
CA ALA A 71 -6.16 3.40 5.05
C ALA A 71 -6.04 4.55 6.05
N ASP A 72 -6.16 5.76 5.51
CA ASP A 72 -5.91 7.02 6.20
C ASP A 72 -6.90 7.25 7.35
N ALA A 73 -6.67 8.33 8.09
CA ALA A 73 -7.59 8.86 9.09
C ALA A 73 -8.20 10.19 8.64
N ALA A 74 -9.41 10.46 9.11
CA ALA A 74 -10.07 11.76 8.96
C ALA A 74 -10.29 12.39 10.34
N GLU A 75 -10.35 13.73 10.39
CA GLU A 75 -10.69 14.46 11.64
C GLU A 75 -12.10 14.10 12.12
N ASN A 76 -13.06 14.00 11.19
CA ASN A 76 -14.39 13.52 11.49
C ASN A 76 -14.37 11.99 11.68
N ARG A 77 -14.51 11.54 12.92
CA ARG A 77 -14.52 10.11 13.28
C ARG A 77 -15.72 9.32 12.74
N SER A 78 -16.77 9.98 12.25
CA SER A 78 -17.90 9.31 11.58
C SER A 78 -17.70 9.11 10.07
N ALA A 79 -16.64 9.68 9.49
CA ALA A 79 -16.31 9.47 8.08
C ALA A 79 -15.93 8.00 7.84
N THR A 80 -16.62 7.35 6.91
CA THR A 80 -16.41 5.96 6.52
C THR A 80 -16.65 5.78 5.02
N GLY A 81 -16.06 4.76 4.41
CA GLY A 81 -16.20 4.45 2.98
C GLY A 81 -14.85 4.19 2.31
N SER A 82 -14.89 3.85 1.03
CA SER A 82 -13.74 3.69 0.14
C SER A 82 -13.83 4.69 -1.01
N SER A 83 -12.69 5.17 -1.49
CA SER A 83 -12.56 6.09 -2.63
C SER A 83 -11.55 5.59 -3.66
#